data_AF-A0A316YL05-F1
#
_entry.id   AF-A0A316YL05-F1
#
_cell.length_a   1.000
_cell.length_b   1.000
_cell.length_c   1.000
_cell.angle_alpha   90.00
_cell.angle_beta   90.00
_cell.angle_gamma   90.00
#
_symmetry.space_group_name_H-M   'P 1'
#
loop_
_entity.id
_entity.type
_entity.pdbx_description
1 polymer ?
#
loop_
_entity_poly.entity_id
_entity_poly.type
_entity_poly.pdbx_seq_one_letter_code
_entity_poly.pdbx_strand_id
1 'polypeptide(L)'
;MSASPRPAPIAGGSASPEPAQRKRHNLTPVEQQALALARLQASSKEVVIPPASSSSAKKQLRPPREMMKNVSGSSAGAGSGEFHVYKHSRRREYERIRLMEDEAKEEQERREFEQRKREREKELEGKTSKNRAKRDKKKQRKMQVKGPAPGQNEAAGAGKEEQDGDHDDGEAAAKKRRIASAGAAGASELIFRKRDSDDEEEDEDEEADA
;
A
#
# COMPACT_ATOMS: atom_id res chain seq x y z
N MET A 1 3.10 39.42 -81.47
CA MET A 1 3.32 38.29 -80.56
C MET A 1 2.61 38.60 -79.24
N SER A 2 1.45 38.00 -79.02
CA SER A 2 0.55 38.23 -77.88
C SER A 2 0.93 37.33 -76.71
N ALA A 3 1.21 37.90 -75.54
CA ALA A 3 1.39 37.16 -74.29
C ALA A 3 0.13 37.32 -73.42
N SER A 4 -0.59 36.22 -73.16
CA SER A 4 -1.77 36.18 -72.29
C SER A 4 -1.39 36.22 -70.80
N PRO A 5 -2.23 36.79 -69.92
CA PRO A 5 -1.93 36.95 -68.49
C PRO A 5 -2.16 35.66 -67.70
N ARG A 6 -1.34 35.44 -66.66
CA ARG A 6 -1.43 34.31 -65.71
C ARG A 6 -2.57 34.53 -64.70
N PRO A 7 -3.28 33.48 -64.25
CA PRO A 7 -4.33 33.61 -63.24
C PRO A 7 -3.73 33.74 -61.83
N ALA A 8 -4.28 34.69 -61.06
CA ALA A 8 -4.00 34.85 -59.62
C ALA A 8 -4.72 33.77 -58.79
N PRO A 9 -4.17 33.34 -57.64
CA PRO A 9 -4.83 32.34 -56.80
C PRO A 9 -6.07 32.94 -56.13
N ILE A 10 -7.20 32.30 -56.37
CA ILE A 10 -8.51 32.61 -55.78
C ILE A 10 -8.47 32.48 -54.26
N ALA A 11 -8.80 33.56 -53.56
CA ALA A 11 -9.13 33.57 -52.14
C ALA A 11 -10.45 32.81 -51.94
N GLY A 12 -10.38 31.66 -51.25
CA GLY A 12 -11.56 30.84 -50.99
C GLY A 12 -11.22 29.70 -50.04
N GLY A 13 -11.33 29.97 -48.75
CA GLY A 13 -11.18 28.96 -47.70
C GLY A 13 -11.10 29.64 -46.35
N SER A 14 -12.22 29.65 -45.63
CA SER A 14 -12.28 30.04 -44.23
C SER A 14 -11.22 29.28 -43.46
N ALA A 15 -10.18 30.00 -43.01
CA ALA A 15 -9.22 29.47 -42.06
C ALA A 15 -9.98 29.20 -40.76
N SER A 16 -10.56 28.00 -40.63
CA SER A 16 -10.81 27.41 -39.33
C SER A 16 -9.51 27.52 -38.55
N PRO A 17 -9.54 27.92 -37.25
CA PRO A 17 -8.34 27.84 -36.45
C PRO A 17 -7.92 26.38 -36.44
N GLU A 18 -6.86 26.06 -37.20
CA GLU A 18 -6.14 24.79 -37.07
C GLU A 18 -5.98 24.58 -35.56
N PRO A 19 -6.39 23.42 -34.99
CA PRO A 19 -6.37 23.25 -33.55
C PRO A 19 -4.93 23.46 -33.11
N ALA A 20 -4.68 24.61 -32.47
CA ALA A 20 -3.37 25.02 -32.00
C ALA A 20 -2.74 23.80 -31.35
N GLN A 21 -1.60 23.34 -31.90
CA GLN A 21 -0.95 22.10 -31.52
C GLN A 21 -0.84 22.05 -30.01
N ARG A 22 -1.76 21.34 -29.37
CA ARG A 22 -1.88 21.34 -27.91
C ARG A 22 -0.57 20.79 -27.40
N LYS A 23 0.13 21.58 -26.57
CA LYS A 23 1.43 21.20 -26.00
C LYS A 23 1.24 19.84 -25.33
N ARG A 24 1.82 18.79 -25.93
CA ARG A 24 1.65 17.38 -25.56
C ARG A 24 2.31 17.01 -24.23
N HIS A 25 2.61 18.00 -23.40
CA HIS A 25 3.48 17.87 -22.24
C HIS A 25 2.71 17.81 -20.91
N ASN A 26 1.40 18.04 -20.92
CA ASN A 26 0.51 17.90 -19.74
C ASN A 26 -0.68 16.99 -20.06
N LEU A 27 -0.40 15.74 -20.46
CA LEU A 27 -1.44 14.76 -20.75
C LEU A 27 -2.19 14.40 -19.48
N THR A 28 -3.52 14.45 -19.52
CA THR A 28 -4.36 13.94 -18.42
C THR A 28 -4.12 12.43 -18.23
N PRO A 29 -4.36 11.86 -17.04
CA PRO A 29 -4.17 10.42 -16.82
C PRO A 29 -4.99 9.57 -17.81
N VAL A 30 -6.18 10.03 -18.19
CA VAL A 30 -7.02 9.39 -19.20
C VAL A 30 -6.38 9.45 -20.58
N GLU A 31 -5.80 10.59 -20.97
CA GLU A 31 -5.09 10.72 -22.25
C GLU A 31 -3.81 9.86 -22.29
N GLN A 32 -3.07 9.74 -21.19
CA GLN A 32 -1.90 8.85 -21.10
C GLN A 32 -2.28 7.38 -21.31
N GLN A 33 -3.38 6.94 -20.67
CA GLN A 33 -3.93 5.60 -20.87
C GLN A 33 -4.40 5.40 -22.30
N ALA A 34 -5.12 6.36 -22.88
CA ALA A 34 -5.59 6.29 -24.25
C ALA A 34 -4.43 6.17 -25.26
N LEU A 35 -3.33 6.90 -25.05
CA LEU A 35 -2.12 6.77 -25.88
C LEU A 35 -1.45 5.41 -25.71
N ALA A 36 -1.35 4.89 -24.49
CA ALA A 36 -0.81 3.55 -24.24
C ALA A 36 -1.66 2.47 -24.92
N LEU A 37 -3.00 2.58 -24.85
CA LEU A 37 -3.93 1.69 -25.53
C LEU A 37 -3.82 1.81 -27.05
N ALA A 38 -3.76 3.02 -27.60
CA ALA A 38 -3.60 3.23 -29.05
C ALA A 38 -2.29 2.61 -29.56
N ARG A 39 -1.20 2.73 -28.78
CA ARG A 39 0.09 2.09 -29.09
C ARG A 39 0.00 0.57 -29.03
N LEU A 40 -0.70 0.03 -28.03
CA LEU A 40 -0.91 -1.40 -27.85
C LEU A 40 -1.75 -2.00 -28.98
N GLN A 41 -2.83 -1.31 -29.38
CA GLN A 41 -3.74 -1.72 -30.46
C GLN A 41 -3.11 -1.59 -31.84
N ALA A 42 -2.20 -0.62 -32.04
CA ALA A 42 -1.46 -0.47 -33.29
C ALA A 42 -0.42 -1.59 -33.50
N SER A 43 0.05 -2.22 -32.43
CA SER A 43 0.96 -3.36 -32.52
C SER A 43 0.19 -4.68 -32.56
N SER A 44 0.35 -5.46 -33.62
CA SER A 44 -0.20 -6.83 -33.74
C SER A 44 0.65 -7.90 -33.03
N LYS A 45 1.63 -7.49 -32.20
CA LYS A 45 2.49 -8.41 -31.45
C LYS A 45 1.78 -8.86 -30.19
N GLU A 46 1.98 -10.12 -29.81
CA GLU A 46 1.49 -10.64 -28.54
C GLU A 46 2.06 -9.83 -27.36
N VAL A 47 1.19 -9.48 -26.43
CA VAL A 47 1.55 -8.68 -25.25
C VAL A 47 2.17 -9.61 -24.22
N VAL A 48 3.48 -9.48 -24.00
CA VAL A 48 4.19 -10.21 -22.93
C VAL A 48 4.03 -9.46 -21.62
N ILE A 49 3.18 -9.98 -20.74
CA ILE A 49 3.09 -9.51 -19.36
C ILE A 49 4.28 -10.13 -18.60
N PRO A 50 5.19 -9.31 -18.04
CA PRO A 50 6.29 -9.86 -17.26
C PRO A 50 5.74 -10.63 -16.07
N PRO A 51 6.30 -11.81 -15.73
CA PRO A 51 5.88 -12.52 -14.53
C PRO A 51 6.12 -11.64 -13.30
N ALA A 52 5.31 -11.78 -12.25
CA ALA A 52 5.39 -10.95 -11.04
C ALA A 52 6.79 -10.94 -10.40
N SER A 53 7.59 -11.98 -10.62
CA SER A 53 8.99 -12.03 -10.16
C SER A 53 9.91 -11.07 -10.91
N SER A 54 9.62 -10.71 -12.16
CA SER A 54 10.52 -9.89 -12.98
C SER A 54 10.52 -8.42 -12.61
N SER A 55 9.41 -7.88 -12.10
CA SER A 55 9.31 -6.46 -11.70
C SER A 55 9.74 -6.21 -10.26
N SER A 56 9.71 -7.24 -9.41
CA SER A 56 10.06 -7.18 -8.00
C SER A 56 11.25 -8.08 -7.62
N ALA A 57 11.98 -8.61 -8.61
CA ALA A 57 13.12 -9.49 -8.36
C ALA A 57 14.14 -8.79 -7.46
N LYS A 58 14.34 -9.34 -6.26
CA LYS A 58 15.44 -8.95 -5.38
C LYS A 58 16.76 -9.06 -6.16
N LYS A 59 17.67 -8.11 -5.95
CA LYS A 59 18.94 -8.03 -6.68
C LYS A 59 19.86 -9.19 -6.29
N GLN A 60 19.70 -10.36 -6.91
CA GLN A 60 20.54 -11.51 -6.56
C GLN A 60 21.95 -11.38 -7.13
N LEU A 61 22.96 -11.61 -6.27
CA LEU A 61 24.35 -11.65 -6.72
C LEU A 61 24.62 -12.98 -7.41
N ARG A 62 25.49 -12.92 -8.43
CA ARG A 62 25.96 -14.13 -9.09
C ARG A 62 26.73 -14.99 -8.08
N PRO A 63 26.50 -16.32 -8.06
CA PRO A 63 27.22 -17.20 -7.17
C PRO A 63 28.74 -17.10 -7.43
N PRO A 64 29.57 -17.21 -6.37
CA PRO A 64 31.02 -17.33 -6.53
C PRO A 64 31.39 -18.49 -7.46
N ARG A 65 32.50 -18.35 -8.18
CA ARG A 65 33.01 -19.44 -9.03
C ARG A 65 33.68 -20.48 -8.14
N GLU A 66 33.36 -21.76 -8.36
CA GLU A 66 33.90 -22.87 -7.55
C GLU A 66 35.42 -23.06 -7.73
N MET A 67 35.92 -22.95 -8.96
CA MET A 67 37.34 -23.10 -9.26
C MET A 67 37.87 -21.91 -10.05
N MET A 68 38.89 -21.25 -9.50
CA MET A 68 39.65 -20.21 -10.18
C MET A 68 40.78 -20.87 -10.97
N LYS A 69 40.77 -20.69 -12.29
CA LYS A 69 41.74 -21.33 -13.21
C LYS A 69 43.13 -20.68 -13.19
N ASN A 70 43.22 -19.44 -12.68
CA ASN A 70 44.41 -18.60 -12.77
C ASN A 70 44.90 -18.17 -11.38
N VAL A 71 45.13 -19.14 -10.49
CA VAL A 71 45.68 -18.86 -9.15
C VAL A 71 47.20 -18.83 -9.25
N SER A 72 47.80 -17.66 -9.03
CA SER A 72 49.25 -17.52 -8.94
C SER A 72 49.76 -18.14 -7.64
N GLY A 73 51.00 -18.64 -7.63
CA GLY A 73 51.59 -19.32 -6.46
C GLY A 73 51.65 -18.42 -5.22
N SER A 74 51.58 -19.01 -4.03
CA SER A 74 51.48 -18.26 -2.76
C SER A 74 52.67 -17.36 -2.44
N SER A 75 53.83 -17.61 -3.05
CA SER A 75 55.05 -16.79 -2.92
C SER A 75 55.29 -15.88 -4.12
N ALA A 76 54.41 -15.89 -5.13
CA ALA A 76 54.55 -15.00 -6.28
C ALA A 76 54.25 -13.55 -5.86
N GLY A 77 55.04 -12.60 -6.38
CA GLY A 77 54.84 -11.17 -6.11
C GLY A 77 53.53 -10.62 -6.69
N ALA A 78 53.15 -9.42 -6.27
CA ALA A 78 51.95 -8.74 -6.76
C ALA A 78 52.08 -8.42 -8.26
N GLY A 79 51.23 -9.02 -9.09
CA GLY A 79 51.13 -8.71 -10.51
C GLY A 79 50.36 -7.41 -10.77
N SER A 80 50.53 -6.83 -11.96
CA SER A 80 49.83 -5.59 -12.36
C SER A 80 48.29 -5.71 -12.40
N GLY A 81 47.77 -6.92 -12.55
CA GLY A 81 46.33 -7.21 -12.54
C GLY A 81 45.73 -7.44 -11.15
N GLU A 82 46.54 -7.63 -10.11
CA GLU A 82 46.06 -8.03 -8.77
C GLU A 82 45.17 -6.94 -8.13
N PHE A 83 45.50 -5.67 -8.37
CA PHE A 83 44.69 -4.54 -7.92
C PHE A 83 43.23 -4.62 -8.42
N HIS A 84 43.05 -4.97 -9.70
CA HIS A 84 41.70 -5.07 -10.27
C HIS A 84 40.96 -6.29 -9.74
N VAL A 85 41.65 -7.42 -9.53
CA VAL A 85 41.07 -8.61 -8.89
C VAL A 85 40.53 -8.26 -7.51
N TYR A 86 41.34 -7.61 -6.67
CA TYR A 86 40.92 -7.14 -5.35
C TYR A 86 39.75 -6.15 -5.43
N LYS A 87 39.81 -5.14 -6.30
CA LYS A 87 38.74 -4.14 -6.48
C LYS A 87 37.40 -4.80 -6.83
N HIS A 88 37.40 -5.77 -7.74
CA HIS A 88 36.19 -6.48 -8.13
C HIS A 88 35.70 -7.44 -7.04
N SER A 89 36.61 -8.15 -6.37
CA SER A 89 36.29 -9.03 -5.24
C SER A 89 35.65 -8.26 -4.10
N ARG A 90 36.28 -7.14 -3.67
CA ARG A 90 35.79 -6.28 -2.59
C ARG A 90 34.42 -5.67 -2.90
N ARG A 91 34.22 -5.20 -4.14
CA ARG A 91 32.90 -4.68 -4.55
C ARG A 91 31.81 -5.75 -4.45
N ARG A 92 32.07 -6.96 -4.95
CA ARG A 92 31.12 -8.08 -4.85
C ARG A 92 30.84 -8.47 -3.41
N GLU A 93 31.85 -8.45 -2.56
CA GLU A 93 31.71 -8.78 -1.15
C GLU A 93 30.88 -7.73 -0.39
N TYR A 94 31.09 -6.45 -0.66
CA TYR A 94 30.26 -5.39 -0.08
C TYR A 94 28.81 -5.44 -0.56
N GLU A 95 28.59 -5.71 -1.84
CA GLU A 95 27.24 -5.95 -2.35
C GLU A 95 26.60 -7.17 -1.66
N ARG A 96 27.38 -8.23 -1.37
CA ARG A 96 26.89 -9.45 -0.71
C ARG A 96 26.50 -9.21 0.74
N ILE A 97 27.37 -8.54 1.49
CA ILE A 97 27.12 -8.19 2.89
C ILE A 97 25.89 -7.28 2.97
N ARG A 98 25.83 -6.24 2.12
CA ARG A 98 24.70 -5.33 2.07
C ARG A 98 23.38 -6.06 1.78
N LEU A 99 23.36 -6.97 0.81
CA LEU A 99 22.15 -7.73 0.49
C LEU A 99 21.71 -8.61 1.67
N MET A 100 22.65 -9.26 2.36
CA MET A 100 22.36 -10.07 3.54
C MET A 100 21.80 -9.22 4.68
N GLU A 101 22.37 -8.04 4.92
CA GLU A 101 21.88 -7.10 5.93
C GLU A 101 20.50 -6.55 5.59
N ASP A 102 20.26 -6.17 4.33
CA ASP A 102 18.97 -5.69 3.85
C ASP A 102 17.89 -6.79 3.96
N GLU A 103 18.21 -8.03 3.59
CA GLU A 103 17.30 -9.18 3.75
C GLU A 103 16.99 -9.49 5.22
N ALA A 104 17.98 -9.40 6.12
CA ALA A 104 17.77 -9.59 7.55
C ALA A 104 16.85 -8.51 8.14
N LYS A 105 17.02 -7.25 7.74
CA LYS A 105 16.13 -6.15 8.15
C LYS A 105 14.72 -6.34 7.63
N GLU A 106 14.55 -6.62 6.34
CA GLU A 106 13.23 -6.89 5.75
C GLU A 106 12.52 -8.07 6.46
N GLU A 107 13.27 -9.12 6.83
CA GLU A 107 12.70 -10.25 7.55
C GLU A 107 12.26 -9.88 8.96
N GLN A 108 13.05 -9.09 9.69
CA GLN A 108 12.69 -8.58 11.02
C GLN A 108 11.42 -7.72 10.94
N GLU A 109 11.41 -6.72 10.06
CA GLU A 109 10.26 -5.84 9.84
C GLU A 109 8.99 -6.61 9.46
N ARG A 110 9.13 -7.61 8.58
CA ARG A 110 8.00 -8.46 8.18
C ARG A 110 7.48 -9.29 9.35
N ARG A 111 8.37 -9.88 10.16
CA ARG A 111 7.99 -10.65 11.35
C ARG A 111 7.27 -9.78 12.37
N GLU A 112 7.77 -8.58 12.64
CA GLU A 112 7.13 -7.61 13.53
C GLU A 112 5.76 -7.17 13.01
N PHE A 113 5.66 -6.89 11.71
CA PHE A 113 4.40 -6.53 11.08
C PHE A 113 3.37 -7.66 11.17
N GLU A 114 3.77 -8.90 10.87
CA GLU A 114 2.91 -10.08 10.99
C GLU A 114 2.44 -10.30 12.44
N GLN A 115 3.31 -10.12 13.42
CA GLN A 115 2.96 -10.20 14.85
C GLN A 115 1.95 -9.11 15.24
N ARG A 116 2.25 -7.84 14.95
CA ARG A 116 1.36 -6.71 15.24
C ARG A 116 -0.01 -6.86 14.57
N LYS A 117 -0.02 -7.35 13.32
CA LYS A 117 -1.26 -7.62 12.58
C LYS A 117 -2.08 -8.72 13.28
N ARG A 118 -1.43 -9.81 13.68
CA ARG A 118 -2.09 -10.94 14.36
C ARG A 118 -2.65 -10.54 15.72
N GLU A 119 -1.95 -9.71 16.48
CA GLU A 119 -2.43 -9.18 17.76
C GLU A 119 -3.68 -8.33 17.58
N ARG A 120 -3.64 -7.38 16.64
CA ARG A 120 -4.79 -6.54 16.30
C ARG A 120 -5.98 -7.38 15.83
N GLU A 121 -5.76 -8.38 15.00
CA GLU A 121 -6.81 -9.29 14.54
C GLU A 121 -7.42 -10.08 15.71
N LYS A 122 -6.61 -10.59 16.64
CA LYS A 122 -7.10 -11.28 17.86
C LYS A 122 -7.91 -10.36 18.76
N GLU A 123 -7.49 -9.10 18.95
CA GLU A 123 -8.24 -8.13 19.75
C GLU A 123 -9.60 -7.81 19.12
N LEU A 124 -9.62 -7.57 17.81
CA LEU A 124 -10.85 -7.32 17.06
C LEU A 124 -11.76 -8.57 17.07
N GLU A 125 -11.21 -9.76 16.91
CA GLU A 125 -11.95 -11.02 17.02
C GLU A 125 -12.49 -11.24 18.44
N GLY A 126 -11.72 -10.93 19.48
CA GLY A 126 -12.15 -10.95 20.87
C GLY A 126 -13.33 -10.00 21.13
N LYS A 127 -13.23 -8.75 20.68
CA LYS A 127 -14.33 -7.77 20.80
C LYS A 127 -15.57 -8.20 20.01
N THR A 128 -15.39 -8.67 18.78
CA THR A 128 -16.52 -9.08 17.91
C THR A 128 -17.19 -10.38 18.35
N SER A 129 -16.43 -11.37 18.84
CA SER A 129 -16.94 -12.64 19.38
C SER A 129 -17.71 -12.42 20.68
N LYS A 130 -17.17 -11.64 21.63
CA LYS A 130 -17.89 -11.22 22.85
C LYS A 130 -19.23 -10.54 22.49
N ASN A 131 -19.21 -9.60 21.54
CA ASN A 131 -20.42 -8.92 21.09
C ASN A 131 -21.40 -9.81 20.31
N ARG A 132 -20.90 -10.81 19.59
CA ARG A 132 -21.72 -11.83 18.92
C ARG A 132 -22.39 -12.75 19.95
N ALA A 133 -21.64 -13.28 20.92
CA ALA A 133 -22.15 -14.10 22.00
C ALA A 133 -23.23 -13.38 22.83
N LYS A 134 -23.03 -12.09 23.17
CA LYS A 134 -24.04 -11.26 23.84
C LYS A 134 -25.34 -11.16 23.02
N ARG A 135 -25.25 -10.97 21.69
CA ARG A 135 -26.42 -10.91 20.79
C ARG A 135 -27.11 -12.26 20.65
N ASP A 136 -26.37 -13.34 20.53
CA ASP A 136 -26.92 -14.69 20.37
C ASP A 136 -27.62 -15.14 21.65
N LYS A 137 -27.06 -14.87 22.84
CA LYS A 137 -27.74 -15.09 24.13
C LYS A 137 -29.05 -14.31 24.22
N LYS A 138 -29.07 -13.03 23.80
CA LYS A 138 -30.30 -12.22 23.77
C LYS A 138 -31.33 -12.75 22.76
N LYS A 139 -30.89 -13.21 21.59
CA LYS A 139 -31.74 -13.81 20.55
C LYS A 139 -32.36 -15.12 21.05
N GLN A 140 -31.57 -16.00 21.68
CA GLN A 140 -32.05 -17.25 22.28
C GLN A 140 -33.08 -16.98 23.37
N ARG A 141 -32.83 -16.05 24.30
CA ARG A 141 -33.81 -15.65 25.34
C ARG A 141 -35.11 -15.12 24.72
N LYS A 142 -35.03 -14.27 23.69
CA LYS A 142 -36.22 -13.76 22.99
C LYS A 142 -37.00 -14.86 22.27
N MET A 143 -36.32 -15.85 21.68
CA MET A 143 -36.98 -16.99 21.04
C MET A 143 -37.64 -17.93 22.06
N GLN A 144 -37.03 -18.12 23.25
CA GLN A 144 -37.66 -18.89 24.33
C GLN A 144 -38.92 -18.20 24.87
N VAL A 145 -38.88 -16.87 25.07
CA VAL A 145 -40.04 -16.09 25.53
C VAL A 145 -41.14 -15.96 24.47
N LYS A 146 -40.79 -16.04 23.17
CA LYS A 146 -41.73 -15.93 22.04
C LYS A 146 -42.06 -17.27 21.38
N GLY A 147 -41.65 -18.39 22.00
CA GLY A 147 -42.13 -19.74 21.65
C GLY A 147 -43.65 -19.86 21.89
N PRO A 148 -44.33 -20.81 21.22
CA PRO A 148 -45.77 -20.76 20.99
C PRO A 148 -46.55 -20.70 22.31
N ALA A 149 -47.47 -19.75 22.40
CA ALA A 149 -48.32 -19.48 23.57
C ALA A 149 -49.28 -20.65 23.90
N PRO A 150 -50.12 -20.52 24.94
CA PRO A 150 -49.82 -20.82 26.33
C PRO A 150 -50.64 -22.05 26.80
N GLY A 151 -49.99 -22.98 27.50
CA GLY A 151 -50.65 -24.13 28.10
C GLY A 151 -50.24 -24.26 29.56
N GLN A 152 -50.99 -23.57 30.42
CA GLN A 152 -51.23 -23.87 31.84
C GLN A 152 -50.00 -24.15 32.73
N ASN A 153 -49.75 -23.23 33.66
CA ASN A 153 -49.88 -23.44 35.11
C ASN A 153 -48.80 -22.69 35.91
N GLU A 154 -49.25 -22.15 37.03
CA GLU A 154 -48.57 -21.31 37.99
C GLU A 154 -47.36 -21.98 38.68
N ALA A 155 -46.50 -21.10 39.22
CA ALA A 155 -45.53 -21.33 40.29
C ALA A 155 -44.26 -22.14 40.00
N ALA A 156 -43.14 -21.42 40.07
CA ALA A 156 -41.95 -21.71 40.89
C ALA A 156 -40.65 -21.50 40.10
N GLY A 157 -39.77 -20.65 40.63
CA GLY A 157 -38.38 -20.61 40.20
C GLY A 157 -37.76 -19.24 40.24
N ALA A 158 -37.55 -18.71 41.44
CA ALA A 158 -36.54 -17.69 41.70
C ALA A 158 -35.23 -18.09 41.00
N GLY A 159 -34.75 -17.27 40.08
CA GLY A 159 -33.65 -17.60 39.20
C GLY A 159 -32.73 -16.41 38.97
N LYS A 160 -32.08 -16.00 40.07
CA LYS A 160 -30.77 -15.32 40.11
C LYS A 160 -30.57 -14.21 39.05
N GLU A 161 -30.94 -13.00 39.44
CA GLU A 161 -30.32 -11.79 38.89
C GLU A 161 -28.84 -11.77 39.31
N GLU A 162 -27.98 -12.49 38.59
CA GLU A 162 -26.56 -12.14 38.59
C GLU A 162 -26.39 -10.93 37.68
N GLN A 163 -26.48 -9.79 38.36
CA GLN A 163 -26.01 -8.50 37.94
C GLN A 163 -24.47 -8.59 37.82
N ASP A 164 -23.99 -9.16 36.71
CA ASP A 164 -22.58 -9.04 36.33
C ASP A 164 -22.37 -7.63 35.78
N GLY A 165 -22.26 -6.69 36.72
CA GLY A 165 -21.85 -5.32 36.48
C GLY A 165 -20.35 -5.27 36.29
N ASP A 166 -19.89 -5.62 35.09
CA ASP A 166 -18.54 -5.27 34.64
C ASP A 166 -18.59 -3.83 34.11
N HIS A 167 -18.33 -2.88 35.01
CA HIS A 167 -18.01 -1.48 34.70
C HIS A 167 -16.62 -1.47 34.04
N ASP A 168 -16.59 -1.57 32.72
CA ASP A 168 -15.42 -1.19 31.93
C ASP A 168 -15.48 0.33 31.71
N ASP A 169 -14.99 1.07 32.71
CA ASP A 169 -14.62 2.47 32.62
C ASP A 169 -13.38 2.58 31.72
N GLY A 170 -13.58 2.94 30.46
CA GLY A 170 -12.45 3.21 29.57
C GLY A 170 -12.85 3.37 28.12
N GLU A 171 -12.78 4.61 27.65
CA GLU A 171 -12.66 4.98 26.23
C GLU A 171 -13.96 5.17 25.42
N ALA A 172 -14.35 6.45 25.40
CA ALA A 172 -14.98 7.14 24.27
C ALA A 172 -16.34 6.60 23.79
N ALA A 173 -17.38 7.17 24.41
CA ALA A 173 -18.64 7.48 23.76
C ALA A 173 -18.41 8.41 22.53
N ALA A 174 -17.78 7.89 21.48
CA ALA A 174 -17.86 8.45 20.15
C ALA A 174 -19.31 8.25 19.68
N LYS A 175 -20.11 9.29 19.86
CA LYS A 175 -21.47 9.46 19.33
C LYS A 175 -21.53 8.88 17.91
N LYS A 176 -22.15 7.70 17.78
CA LYS A 176 -22.48 7.07 16.50
C LYS A 176 -23.39 8.02 15.72
N ARG A 177 -22.79 8.87 14.88
CA ARG A 177 -23.51 9.54 13.79
C ARG A 177 -23.96 8.44 12.83
N ARG A 178 -25.24 8.06 12.93
CA ARG A 178 -25.91 7.29 11.88
C ARG A 178 -25.82 8.11 10.60
N ILE A 179 -25.07 7.60 9.61
CA ILE A 179 -25.20 8.06 8.23
C ILE A 179 -26.46 7.37 7.72
N ALA A 180 -27.61 8.00 7.95
CA ALA A 180 -28.84 7.61 7.29
C ALA A 180 -28.71 8.07 5.83
N SER A 181 -28.79 7.12 4.92
CA SER A 181 -29.03 7.35 3.50
C SER A 181 -30.32 8.15 3.32
N ALA A 182 -30.18 9.45 3.12
CA ALA A 182 -31.23 10.32 2.62
C ALA A 182 -30.56 11.29 1.65
N GLY A 183 -31.04 11.30 0.42
CA GLY A 183 -30.49 12.11 -0.64
C GLY A 183 -30.69 13.61 -0.41
N ALA A 184 -29.91 14.35 -1.19
CA ALA A 184 -30.09 15.73 -1.61
C ALA A 184 -29.77 16.85 -0.60
N ALA A 185 -28.88 17.73 -1.08
CA ALA A 185 -28.65 19.12 -0.71
C ALA A 185 -27.91 19.41 0.61
N GLY A 186 -26.60 19.65 0.50
CA GLY A 186 -25.79 20.32 1.53
C GLY A 186 -24.46 19.65 1.81
N ALA A 187 -23.57 19.60 0.82
CA ALA A 187 -22.20 19.10 1.00
C ALA A 187 -21.37 20.12 1.80
N SER A 188 -21.28 19.95 3.12
CA SER A 188 -20.20 20.56 3.90
C SER A 188 -18.99 19.61 3.90
N GLU A 189 -17.88 20.13 3.39
CA GLU A 189 -16.60 19.47 3.18
C GLU A 189 -16.06 18.80 4.46
N LEU A 190 -15.79 17.49 4.40
CA LEU A 190 -15.03 16.79 5.44
C LEU A 190 -13.54 17.10 5.25
N ILE A 191 -13.03 18.09 5.97
CA ILE A 191 -11.59 18.41 6.02
C ILE A 191 -10.88 17.36 6.88
N PHE A 192 -10.03 16.55 6.27
CA PHE A 192 -9.18 15.57 6.94
C PHE A 192 -7.96 16.30 7.53
N ARG A 193 -7.87 16.42 8.86
CA ARG A 193 -6.66 16.93 9.53
C ARG A 193 -5.56 15.86 9.46
N LYS A 194 -4.42 16.22 8.87
CA LYS A 194 -3.20 15.42 8.83
C LYS A 194 -2.58 15.39 10.23
N ARG A 195 -2.22 14.20 10.71
CA ARG A 195 -1.84 13.91 12.09
C ARG A 195 -0.31 14.00 12.32
N ASP A 196 0.36 15.02 11.80
CA ASP A 196 1.78 15.24 12.09
C ASP A 196 2.08 16.74 12.01
N SER A 197 2.06 17.41 13.17
CA SER A 197 2.78 18.67 13.42
C SER A 197 3.14 18.67 14.91
N ASP A 198 4.23 17.95 15.19
CA ASP A 198 5.27 18.23 16.19
C ASP A 198 4.85 18.92 17.50
N ASP A 199 4.69 18.11 18.55
CA ASP A 199 5.15 18.46 19.89
C ASP A 199 6.69 18.43 19.86
N GLU A 200 7.31 19.58 19.64
CA GLU A 200 8.70 19.83 20.04
C GLU A 200 8.68 20.17 21.54
N GLU A 201 8.83 19.15 22.40
CA GLU A 201 9.29 19.40 23.77
C GLU A 201 10.82 19.54 23.75
N GLU A 202 11.27 20.78 24.02
CA GLU A 202 12.65 21.15 24.30
C GLU A 202 13.08 20.56 25.65
N ASP A 203 13.73 19.40 25.64
CA ASP A 203 14.56 18.94 26.75
C ASP A 203 16.01 19.42 26.51
N GLU A 204 16.32 20.66 26.94
CA GLU A 204 17.69 21.12 27.13
C GLU A 204 18.21 20.59 28.48
N ASP A 205 18.83 19.41 28.46
CA ASP A 205 19.60 18.88 29.58
C ASP A 205 20.88 19.72 29.79
N GLU A 206 20.93 20.42 30.92
CA GLU A 206 22.13 20.89 31.60
C GLU A 206 23.10 19.72 31.85
N GLU A 207 24.27 19.72 31.18
CA GLU A 207 25.44 18.96 31.61
C GLU A 207 26.65 19.89 31.63
N ALA A 208 27.02 20.24 32.87
CA ALA A 208 28.23 20.95 33.22
C ALA A 208 29.39 19.96 33.33
N ASP A 209 30.39 20.06 32.45
CA ASP A 209 31.77 19.67 32.78
C ASP A 209 32.75 20.15 31.68
N ALA A 210 33.50 21.21 31.99
CA ALA A 210 34.89 21.47 31.56
C ALA A 210 35.39 22.82 32.12
#